data_AF-A0A401IUI8-F1
#
_entry.id   AF-A0A401IUI8-F1
#
_cell.length_a   1.000
_cell.length_b   1.000
_cell.length_c   1.000
_cell.angle_alpha   90.00
_cell.angle_beta   90.00
_cell.angle_gamma   90.00
#
_symmetry.space_group_name_H-M   'P 1'
#
loop_
_entity.id
_entity.type
_entity.pdbx_description
1 polymer ?
#
loop_
_entity_poly.entity_id
_entity_poly.type
_entity_poly.pdbx_seq_one_letter_code
_entity_poly.pdbx_strand_id
1 'polypeptide(L)' 'MVEQQLEDAAENVKRAIKTKLIERGLSQKELANLLHEGVQQTNRAISGDTTPNSKKIRKKIYLILGME' A
#
# COMPACT_ATOMS: atom_id res chain seq x y z
N MET A 1 -4.78 -6.16 22.84
CA MET A 1 -6.05 -6.09 22.09
C MET A 1 -6.07 -4.94 21.10
N VAL A 2 -5.98 -3.68 21.52
CA VAL A 2 -6.02 -2.52 20.59
C VAL A 2 -4.84 -2.51 19.60
N GLU A 3 -3.60 -2.67 20.09
CA GLU A 3 -2.40 -2.73 19.21
C GLU A 3 -2.49 -3.87 18.19
N GLN A 4 -2.96 -5.05 18.63
CA GLN A 4 -3.16 -6.20 17.75
C GLN A 4 -4.21 -5.92 16.65
N GLN A 5 -5.29 -5.20 16.98
CA GLN A 5 -6.27 -4.79 15.97
C GLN A 5 -5.66 -3.83 14.93
N LEU A 6 -4.72 -2.95 15.34
CA LEU A 6 -4.00 -2.07 14.41
C LEU A 6 -3.06 -2.86 13.50
N GLU A 7 -2.35 -3.85 14.05
CA GLU A 7 -1.49 -4.76 13.29
C GLU A 7 -2.30 -5.60 12.28
N ASP A 8 -3.42 -6.17 12.70
CA ASP A 8 -4.31 -6.96 11.85
C ASP A 8 -4.88 -6.10 10.70
N ALA A 9 -5.29 -4.86 11.01
CA ALA A 9 -5.76 -3.93 9.99
C ALA A 9 -4.67 -3.57 8.97
N ALA A 10 -3.44 -3.34 9.43
CA ALA A 10 -2.29 -3.06 8.56
C ALA A 10 -1.96 -4.24 7.65
N GLU A 11 -1.95 -5.47 8.19
CA GLU A 11 -1.68 -6.68 7.43
C GLU A 11 -2.79 -6.96 6.40
N ASN A 12 -4.05 -6.71 6.73
CA ASN A 12 -5.18 -6.82 5.79
C ASN A 12 -5.05 -5.86 4.60
N VAL A 13 -4.71 -4.59 4.87
CA VAL A 13 -4.45 -3.59 3.82
C VAL A 13 -3.30 -4.02 2.91
N LYS A 14 -2.20 -4.46 3.51
CA LYS A 14 -1.02 -4.95 2.79
C LYS A 14 -1.36 -6.14 1.89
N ARG A 15 -2.12 -7.11 2.40
CA ARG A 15 -2.58 -8.28 1.64
C ARG A 15 -3.45 -7.86 0.46
N ALA A 16 -4.45 -7.01 0.68
CA ALA A 16 -5.33 -6.54 -0.39
C ALA A 16 -4.54 -5.86 -1.52
N ILE A 17 -3.60 -4.98 -1.18
CA ILE A 17 -2.75 -4.31 -2.17
C ILE A 17 -1.88 -5.33 -2.92
N LYS A 18 -1.24 -6.27 -2.22
CA LYS A 18 -0.37 -7.28 -2.85
C LYS A 18 -1.13 -8.20 -3.79
N THR A 19 -2.33 -8.63 -3.40
CA THR A 19 -3.20 -9.43 -4.27
C THR A 19 -3.53 -8.67 -5.55
N LYS A 20 -3.93 -7.39 -5.44
CA LYS A 20 -4.23 -6.55 -6.61
C LYS A 20 -3.02 -6.30 -7.52
N LEU A 21 -1.83 -6.18 -6.94
CA LEU A 21 -0.59 -6.09 -7.71
C LEU A 21 -0.33 -7.37 -8.53
N ILE A 22 -0.53 -8.53 -7.93
CA ILE A 22 -0.39 -9.83 -8.62
C ILE A 22 -1.43 -9.96 -9.74
N GLU A 23 -2.70 -9.64 -9.47
CA GLU A 23 -3.78 -9.67 -10.47
C GLU A 23 -3.47 -8.78 -11.69
N ARG A 24 -2.73 -7.69 -11.49
CA ARG A 24 -2.34 -6.76 -12.55
C ARG A 24 -0.95 -7.01 -13.14
N GLY A 25 -0.23 -8.02 -12.66
CA GLY A 25 1.15 -8.29 -13.08
C GLY A 25 2.13 -7.15 -12.78
N LEU A 26 1.89 -6.36 -11.73
CA LEU A 26 2.71 -5.21 -11.34
C LEU A 26 3.59 -5.52 -10.13
N SER A 27 4.87 -5.18 -10.20
CA SER A 27 5.76 -5.18 -9.02
C SER A 27 5.59 -3.92 -8.17
N GLN A 28 6.00 -3.98 -6.90
CA GLN A 28 6.00 -2.79 -6.02
C GLN A 28 6.96 -1.69 -6.51
N LYS A 29 8.02 -2.06 -7.24
CA LYS A 29 8.96 -1.10 -7.85
C LYS A 29 8.30 -0.36 -9.00
N GLU A 30 7.58 -1.08 -9.87
CA GLU A 30 6.81 -0.47 -10.97
C GLU A 30 5.69 0.41 -10.43
N LEU A 31 5.00 -0.04 -9.37
CA LEU A 31 4.00 0.79 -8.70
C LEU A 31 4.60 2.11 -8.18
N ALA A 32 5.76 2.07 -7.53
CA ALA A 32 6.44 3.27 -7.06
C ALA A 32 6.77 4.24 -8.22
N ASN A 33 7.23 3.69 -9.35
CA ASN A 33 7.48 4.48 -10.57
C ASN A 33 6.21 5.11 -11.13
N LEU A 34 5.10 4.35 -11.21
CA LEU A 34 3.79 4.84 -11.68
C LEU A 34 3.22 5.95 -10.78
N LEU A 35 3.52 5.88 -9.48
CA LEU A 35 3.11 6.87 -8.49
C LEU A 35 3.98 8.13 -8.48
N HIS A 36 5.13 8.09 -9.15
CA HIS A 36 6.22 9.06 -9.00
C HIS A 36 6.66 9.22 -7.52
N GLU A 37 6.73 8.11 -6.80
CA GLU A 37 7.11 8.06 -5.38
C GLU A 37 8.38 7.22 -5.17
N GLY A 38 9.08 7.44 -4.06
CA GLY A 38 10.23 6.60 -3.69
C GLY A 38 9.81 5.16 -3.37
N VAL A 39 10.60 4.17 -3.80
CA VAL A 39 10.32 2.74 -3.56
C VAL A 39 10.20 2.43 -2.06
N GLN A 40 11.08 2.99 -1.24
CA GLN A 40 11.04 2.79 0.22
C GLN A 40 9.77 3.39 0.84
N GLN A 41 9.34 4.57 0.39
CA GLN A 41 8.13 5.22 0.87
C GLN A 41 6.88 4.42 0.48
N THR A 42 6.86 3.96 -0.77
CA THR A 42 5.79 3.11 -1.30
C THR A 42 5.70 1.81 -0.52
N ASN A 43 6.82 1.14 -0.25
CA ASN A 43 6.85 -0.10 0.52
C ASN A 43 6.41 0.12 1.98
N ARG A 44 6.80 1.23 2.61
CA ARG A 44 6.31 1.59 3.96
C ARG A 44 4.81 1.83 3.99
N ALA A 45 4.29 2.54 2.99
CA ALA A 45 2.86 2.78 2.84
C ALA A 45 2.09 1.46 2.68
N ILE A 46 2.61 0.53 1.87
CA ILE A 46 2.01 -0.81 1.69
C ILE A 46 2.06 -1.62 2.99
N SER A 47 3.12 -1.50 3.78
CA SER A 47 3.27 -2.18 5.06
C SER A 47 2.40 -1.59 6.20
N GLY A 48 1.56 -0.60 5.91
CA GLY A 48 0.59 -0.08 6.88
C GLY A 48 1.08 1.11 7.72
N ASP A 49 2.21 1.74 7.37
CA ASP A 49 2.69 2.94 8.08
C ASP A 49 1.58 4.02 8.18
N THR A 50 1.43 4.61 9.36
CA THR A 50 0.32 5.51 9.71
C THR A 50 0.66 6.99 9.54
N THR A 51 1.89 7.31 9.12
CA THR A 51 2.28 8.69 8.80
C THR A 51 1.37 9.33 7.75
N PRO A 52 1.20 10.67 7.77
CA PRO A 52 0.40 11.38 6.76
C PRO A 52 0.84 11.11 5.32
N ASN A 53 2.15 10.95 5.10
CA ASN A 53 2.68 10.63 3.79
C ASN A 53 2.27 9.23 3.32
N SER A 54 2.41 8.22 4.18
CA SER A 54 2.01 6.84 3.87
C SER A 54 0.51 6.72 3.59
N LYS A 55 -0.33 7.49 4.30
CA LYS A 55 -1.76 7.60 4.00
C LYS A 55 -2.02 8.23 2.62
N LYS A 56 -1.29 9.28 2.23
CA LYS A 56 -1.41 9.90 0.89
C LYS A 56 -1.00 8.92 -0.21
N ILE A 57 0.12 8.21 -0.03
CA ILE A 57 0.59 7.21 -1.00
C ILE A 57 -0.44 6.07 -1.13
N ARG A 58 -0.98 5.54 -0.03
CA ARG A 58 -2.02 4.49 -0.11
C ARG A 58 -3.26 4.93 -0.87
N LYS A 59 -3.72 6.18 -0.72
CA LYS A 59 -4.84 6.70 -1.53
C LYS A 59 -4.54 6.64 -3.02
N LYS A 60 -3.34 7.05 -3.44
CA LYS A 60 -2.91 6.92 -4.84
C LYS A 60 -2.82 5.45 -5.29
N ILE A 61 -2.34 4.56 -4.43
CA ILE A 61 -2.31 3.11 -4.70
C ILE A 61 -3.73 2.59 -4.97
N TYR A 62 -4.70 2.95 -4.14
CA TYR A 62 -6.09 2.50 -4.30
C TYR A 62 -6.68 2.94 -5.63
N LEU A 63 -6.46 4.20 -6.03
CA LEU A 63 -6.88 4.71 -7.33
C LEU A 63 -6.23 3.93 -8.48
N ILE A 64 -4.90 3.77 -8.45
CA ILE A 64 -4.17 3.05 -9.51
C ILE A 64 -4.63 1.59 -9.60
N LEU A 65 -4.82 0.92 -8.46
CA LEU A 65 -5.20 -0.50 -8.42
C LEU A 65 -6.71 -0.74 -8.53
N GLY A 66 -7.54 0.31 -8.60
CA GLY A 66 -9.00 0.19 -8.70
C GLY A 66 -9.60 -0.46 -7.46
N MET A 67 -9.19 0.00 -6.27
CA MET A 67 -9.63 -0.49 -4.96
C MET A 67 -10.58 0.49 -4.23
N GLU A 68 -11.07 1.52 -4.93
CA GLU A 68 -12.06 2.48 -4.41
C GLU A 68 -13.49 1.93 -4.46
#